data_AF-A0A076HVX0-F1
#
_entry.id   AF-A0A076HVX0-F1
#
_cell.length_a   1.000
_cell.length_b   1.000
_cell.length_c   1.000
_cell.angle_alpha   90.00
_cell.angle_beta   90.00
_cell.angle_gamma   90.00
#
_symmetry.space_group_name_H-M   'P 1'
#
loop_
_entity.id
_entity.type
_entity.pdbx_description
1 polymer ?
#
loop_
_entity_poly.entity_id
_entity_poly.type
_entity_poly.pdbx_seq_one_letter_code
_entity_poly.pdbx_strand_id
1 'polypeptide(L)'
;MKSEVLIALYKQLMFFSDNGKEVIENPAIAISEACKCVGCPRTDVREALQTFEAHGFIRQVDDPRLKFVITEAGRDQVKVEELINTLPIT
;
A
#
# COMPACT_ATOMS: atom_id res chain seq x y z
N MET A 1 -13.66 -5.11 8.59
CA MET A 1 -13.56 -3.90 7.73
C MET A 1 -12.12 -3.60 7.30
N LYS A 2 -11.11 -3.81 8.17
CA LYS A 2 -9.70 -3.50 7.87
C LYS A 2 -9.08 -4.32 6.72
N SER A 3 -9.44 -5.60 6.58
CA SER A 3 -8.87 -6.48 5.55
C SER A 3 -9.21 -6.04 4.13
N GLU A 4 -10.41 -5.51 3.88
CA GLU A 4 -10.82 -5.01 2.55
C GLU A 4 -10.02 -3.77 2.13
N VAL A 5 -9.75 -2.87 3.08
CA VAL A 5 -8.90 -1.68 2.85
C VAL A 5 -7.47 -2.08 2.51
N LEU A 6 -6.90 -3.05 3.23
CA LEU A 6 -5.56 -3.58 2.96
C LEU A 6 -5.48 -4.24 1.58
N ILE A 7 -6.47 -5.06 1.22
CA ILE A 7 -6.53 -5.71 -0.11
C ILE A 7 -6.66 -4.67 -1.22
N ALA A 8 -7.56 -3.69 -1.06
CA ALA A 8 -7.77 -2.65 -2.05
C ALA A 8 -6.51 -1.78 -2.23
N LEU A 9 -5.87 -1.39 -1.12
CA LEU A 9 -4.62 -0.63 -1.14
C LEU A 9 -3.50 -1.44 -1.81
N TYR A 10 -3.36 -2.73 -1.48
CA TYR A 10 -2.36 -3.60 -2.06
C TYR A 10 -2.54 -3.79 -3.57
N LYS A 11 -3.77 -4.03 -4.04
CA LYS A 11 -4.06 -4.13 -5.48
C LYS A 11 -3.70 -2.86 -6.24
N GLN A 12 -3.95 -1.69 -5.65
CA GLN A 12 -3.55 -0.42 -6.25
C GLN A 12 -2.02 -0.30 -6.31
N LEU A 13 -1.33 -0.58 -5.20
CA LEU A 13 0.14 -0.60 -5.14
C LEU A 13 0.73 -1.49 -6.25
N MET A 14 0.20 -2.70 -6.44
CA MET A 14 0.65 -3.62 -7.47
C MET A 14 0.29 -3.17 -8.89
N PHE A 15 -0.92 -2.62 -9.13
CA PHE A 15 -1.30 -2.08 -10.43
C PHE A 15 -0.36 -0.95 -10.90
N PHE A 16 0.11 -0.10 -9.99
CA PHE A 16 1.11 0.92 -10.32
C PHE A 16 2.51 0.33 -10.56
N SER A 17 2.82 -0.82 -9.95
CA SER A 17 4.09 -1.53 -10.16
C SER A 17 4.15 -2.27 -11.50
N ASP A 18 3.08 -2.95 -11.91
CA ASP A 18 3.09 -3.88 -13.07
C ASP A 18 2.93 -3.21 -14.44
N ASN A 19 2.38 -1.98 -14.50
CA ASN A 19 2.14 -1.27 -15.76
C ASN A 19 3.40 -0.69 -16.43
N GLY A 20 4.60 -1.16 -16.07
CA GLY A 20 5.79 -1.07 -16.93
C GLY A 20 6.24 0.33 -17.36
N LYS A 21 5.80 1.40 -16.68
CA LYS A 21 6.47 2.68 -16.83
C LYS A 21 7.82 2.56 -16.11
N GLU A 22 8.90 2.40 -16.87
CA GLU A 22 10.30 2.55 -16.42
C GLU A 22 10.57 3.89 -15.72
N VAL A 23 9.60 4.79 -15.71
CA VAL A 23 9.57 6.00 -14.92
C VAL A 23 8.22 6.05 -14.23
N ILE A 24 8.17 5.57 -13.01
CA ILE A 24 8.28 6.61 -12.01
C ILE A 24 9.33 6.20 -11.00
N GLU A 25 10.27 7.10 -10.71
CA GLU A 25 10.99 7.19 -9.43
C GLU A 25 10.01 7.35 -8.24
N ASN A 26 8.76 6.93 -8.38
CA ASN A 26 7.65 7.41 -7.60
C ASN A 26 6.43 6.45 -7.64
N PRO A 27 6.47 5.29 -6.96
CA PRO A 27 5.27 4.60 -6.51
C PRO A 27 4.58 5.37 -5.37
N ALA A 28 4.35 6.68 -5.51
CA ALA A 28 3.60 7.46 -4.55
C ALA A 28 2.13 7.17 -4.69
N ILE A 29 1.67 6.34 -3.78
CA ILE A 29 0.35 6.60 -3.25
C ILE A 29 0.46 7.86 -2.38
N ALA A 30 0.14 9.02 -2.97
CA ALA A 30 -0.30 10.13 -2.15
C ALA A 30 -1.52 9.63 -1.37
N ILE A 31 -1.53 9.77 -0.04
CA ILE A 31 -2.64 9.29 0.82
C ILE A 31 -4.00 9.72 0.26
N SER A 32 -4.08 10.92 -0.35
CA SER A 32 -5.27 11.43 -1.05
C SER A 32 -5.73 10.60 -2.24
N GLU A 33 -4.80 10.00 -3.00
CA GLU A 33 -5.11 9.12 -4.13
C GLU A 33 -5.55 7.74 -3.65
N ALA A 34 -4.87 7.15 -2.64
CA ALA A 34 -5.38 5.91 -2.03
C ALA A 34 -6.78 6.08 -1.42
N CYS A 35 -7.06 7.22 -0.78
CA CYS A 35 -8.41 7.48 -0.26
C CYS A 35 -9.45 7.50 -1.40
N LYS A 36 -9.14 8.14 -2.53
CA LYS A 36 -10.03 8.18 -3.70
C LYS A 36 -10.21 6.81 -4.35
N CYS A 37 -9.14 6.03 -4.47
CA CYS A 37 -9.16 4.73 -5.14
C CYS A 37 -9.80 3.63 -4.30
N VAL A 38 -9.58 3.65 -2.97
CA VAL A 38 -10.10 2.65 -2.04
C VAL A 38 -11.53 3.00 -1.58
N GLY A 39 -11.93 4.27 -1.66
CA GLY A 39 -13.28 4.71 -1.25
C GLY A 39 -13.47 4.69 0.27
N CYS A 40 -12.38 4.65 1.04
CA CYS A 40 -12.40 4.56 2.50
C CYS A 40 -11.91 5.86 3.16
N PRO A 41 -12.27 6.08 4.43
CA PRO A 41 -11.76 7.19 5.23
C PRO A 41 -10.22 7.27 5.23
N ARG A 42 -9.72 8.51 5.32
CA ARG A 42 -8.27 8.78 5.38
C ARG A 42 -7.58 8.12 6.57
N THR A 43 -8.31 7.89 7.65
CA THR A 43 -7.84 7.17 8.84
C THR A 43 -7.50 5.73 8.50
N ASP A 44 -8.40 5.05 7.80
CA ASP A 44 -8.30 3.61 7.52
C ASP A 44 -7.17 3.34 6.51
N VAL A 45 -7.04 4.20 5.50
CA VAL A 45 -5.91 4.18 4.57
C VAL A 45 -4.58 4.42 5.28
N ARG A 46 -4.55 5.34 6.25
CA ARG A 46 -3.34 5.60 7.04
C ARG A 46 -2.96 4.40 7.89
N GLU A 47 -3.91 3.77 8.58
CA GLU A 47 -3.66 2.56 9.36
C GLU A 47 -3.16 1.42 8.48
N ALA A 48 -3.73 1.24 7.28
CA ALA A 48 -3.29 0.24 6.32
C ALA A 48 -1.84 0.49 5.85
N LEU A 49 -1.48 1.73 5.54
CA LEU A 49 -0.10 2.10 5.19
C LEU A 49 0.87 1.86 6.34
N GLN A 50 0.51 2.22 7.57
CA GLN A 50 1.33 1.95 8.75
C GLN A 50 1.52 0.45 8.99
N THR A 51 0.48 -0.35 8.73
CA THR A 51 0.56 -1.81 8.84
C THR A 51 1.56 -2.37 7.83
N PHE A 52 1.48 -1.95 6.57
CA PHE A 52 2.44 -2.38 5.54
C PHE A 52 3.86 -1.89 5.79
N GLU A 53 4.03 -0.69 6.33
CA GLU A 53 5.33 -0.15 6.71
C GLU A 53 5.96 -0.95 7.87
N ALA A 54 5.16 -1.28 8.90
CA ALA A 54 5.63 -2.07 10.04
C ALA A 54 6.08 -3.49 9.65
N HIS A 55 5.52 -4.04 8.57
CA HIS A 55 5.91 -5.36 8.02
C HIS A 55 6.94 -5.26 6.90
N GLY A 56 7.45 -4.06 6.61
CA GLY A 56 8.50 -3.83 5.62
C GLY A 56 8.05 -4.03 4.17
N PHE A 57 6.75 -4.04 3.88
CA PHE A 57 6.22 -4.14 2.52
C PHE A 57 6.27 -2.81 1.77
N ILE A 58 6.21 -1.71 2.52
CA ILE A 58 6.49 -0.38 2.00
C ILE A 58 7.51 0.31 2.91
N ARG A 59 8.20 1.33 2.39
CA ARG A 59 9.04 2.23 3.20
C ARG A 59 8.69 3.67 2.91
N GLN A 60 8.71 4.51 3.95
CA GLN A 60 8.61 5.95 3.75
C GLN A 60 9.87 6.50 3.08
N VAL A 61 9.68 7.54 2.27
CA VAL A 61 10.78 8.30 1.67
C VAL A 61 10.49 9.79 1.80
N ASP A 62 11.54 10.58 1.95
CA ASP A 62 11.44 12.03 2.12
C ASP A 62 11.48 12.70 0.74
N ASP A 63 10.34 12.67 0.05
CA ASP A 63 10.19 13.29 -1.26
C ASP A 63 8.87 14.12 -1.32
N PRO A 64 8.91 15.34 -1.86
CA PRO A 64 7.74 16.23 -1.89
C PRO A 64 6.60 15.72 -2.77
N ARG A 65 6.89 14.80 -3.70
CA ARG A 65 5.97 14.12 -4.60
C ARG A 65 5.69 12.69 -4.15
N LEU A 66 6.44 12.17 -3.19
CA LEU A 66 6.45 10.76 -2.82
C LEU A 66 6.60 10.51 -1.34
N LYS A 67 5.66 9.75 -0.77
CA LYS A 67 5.70 9.40 0.66
C LYS A 67 6.03 7.95 0.95
N PHE A 68 5.73 7.01 0.05
CA PHE A 68 5.90 5.58 0.31
C PHE A 68 6.35 4.86 -0.96
N VAL A 69 7.27 3.89 -0.84
CA VAL A 69 7.63 2.99 -1.94
C VAL A 69 7.47 1.53 -1.56
N ILE A 70 7.06 0.69 -2.51
CA ILE A 70 6.92 -0.75 -2.33
C ILE A 70 8.32 -1.39 -2.34
N THR A 71 8.59 -2.22 -1.34
CA THR A 71 9.84 -2.98 -1.22
C THR A 71 9.75 -4.30 -2.00
N GLU A 72 10.86 -5.04 -2.12
CA GLU A 72 10.83 -6.39 -2.68
C GLU A 72 9.87 -7.32 -1.92
N ALA A 73 9.86 -7.23 -0.58
CA ALA A 73 8.93 -7.99 0.25
C ALA A 73 7.47 -7.62 -0.01
N GLY A 74 7.19 -6.34 -0.29
CA GLY A 74 5.85 -5.88 -0.65
C GLY A 74 5.39 -6.25 -2.05
N ARG A 75 6.29 -6.76 -2.92
CA ARG A 75 5.91 -7.33 -4.23
C ARG A 75 5.59 -8.81 -4.15
N ASP A 76 5.94 -9.46 -3.03
CA ASP A 76 5.63 -10.86 -2.78
C ASP A 76 4.16 -10.98 -2.32
N GLN A 77 3.29 -11.24 -3.29
CA GLN A 77 1.84 -11.35 -3.05
C GLN A 77 1.50 -12.37 -1.98
N VAL A 78 2.23 -13.48 -1.89
CA VAL A 78 1.95 -14.54 -0.91
C VAL A 78 2.16 -13.99 0.51
N LYS A 79 3.27 -13.28 0.75
CA LYS A 79 3.56 -12.68 2.07
C LYS A 79 2.55 -11.62 2.46
N VAL A 80 2.14 -10.78 1.51
CA VAL A 80 1.17 -9.71 1.79
C VAL A 80 -0.21 -10.30 2.08
N GLU A 81 -0.65 -11.30 1.32
CA GLU A 81 -1.91 -11.99 1.56
C GLU A 81 -1.92 -12.77 2.88
N GLU A 82 -0.80 -13.43 3.23
CA GLU A 82 -0.64 -14.10 4.51
C GLU A 82 -0.78 -13.11 5.69
N LEU A 83 -0.17 -11.92 5.59
CA LEU A 83 -0.39 -10.87 6.58
C LEU A 83 -1.87 -10.47 6.66
N ILE A 84 -2.50 -10.18 5.52
CA ILE A 84 -3.90 -9.74 5.47
C ILE A 84 -4.83 -10.77 6.12
N ASN A 85 -4.56 -12.06 5.91
CA ASN A 85 -5.36 -13.16 6.43
C ASN A 85 -5.08 -13.46 7.92
N THR A 86 -3.91 -13.08 8.45
CA THR A 86 -3.55 -13.26 9.86
C THR A 86 -3.98 -12.08 10.74
N LEU A 87 -4.26 -10.92 10.15
CA LEU A 87 -4.78 -9.77 10.88
C LEU A 87 -6.22 -10.03 11.37
N PRO A 88 -6.52 -9.77 12.66
CA PRO A 88 -7.84 -10.00 13.19
C PRO A 88 -8.88 -9.16 12.45
N ILE A 89 -9.97 -9.82 12.01
CA ILE A 89 -11.13 -9.16 11.43
C ILE A 89 -11.91 -8.49 12.57
N THR A 90 -11.40 -7.36 13.06
CA THR A 90 -12.13 -6.46 13.95
C THR A 90 -12.82 -5.35 13.16
#